data_AF-A0A8D0DGA5-F1
#
_entry.id   AF-A0A8D0DGA5-F1
#
_cell.length_a   1.000
_cell.length_b   1.000
_cell.length_c   1.000
_cell.angle_alpha   90.00
_cell.angle_beta   90.00
_cell.angle_gamma   90.00
#
_symmetry.space_group_name_H-M   'P 1'
#
loop_
_entity.id
_entity.type
_entity.pdbx_description
1 polymer ?
#
loop_
_entity_poly.entity_id
_entity_poly.type
_entity_poly.pdbx_seq_one_letter_code
_entity_poly.pdbx_strand_id
1 'polypeptide(L)'
;MDPERLVQCPYDKNHQIKASRLPYHLVKCRKNNQKIAKKIVTCPYNARHRIPKQEFSLHTATCESKTSEEIYSKRSQVRYTCAKYIYYDAIKLVIW
;
A
#
# COMPACT_ATOMS: atom_id res chain seq x y z
N MET A 1 -18.50 -6.23 5.17
CA MET A 1 -19.01 -5.03 4.46
C MET A 1 -20.19 -5.45 3.60
N ASP A 2 -21.28 -4.68 3.65
CA ASP A 2 -22.40 -4.85 2.73
C ASP A 2 -21.95 -4.63 1.26
N PRO A 3 -22.09 -5.62 0.37
CA PRO A 3 -21.67 -5.53 -1.02
C PRO A 3 -22.52 -4.56 -1.86
N GLU A 4 -23.76 -4.28 -1.45
CA GLU A 4 -24.72 -3.42 -2.17
C GLU A 4 -24.57 -1.95 -1.79
N ARG A 5 -23.97 -1.65 -0.63
CA ARG A 5 -23.66 -0.28 -0.20
C ARG A 5 -22.91 0.48 -1.30
N LEU A 6 -23.43 1.67 -1.61
CA LEU A 6 -22.77 2.62 -2.50
C LEU A 6 -21.61 3.31 -1.79
N VAL A 7 -20.49 3.41 -2.49
CA VAL A 7 -19.28 4.11 -2.07
C VAL A 7 -18.82 5.06 -3.15
N GLN A 8 -18.33 6.23 -2.75
CA GLN A 8 -17.84 7.23 -3.67
C GLN A 8 -16.52 6.79 -4.32
N CYS A 9 -16.35 7.06 -5.62
CA CYS A 9 -15.08 6.80 -6.29
C CYS A 9 -14.01 7.80 -5.83
N PRO A 10 -12.79 7.33 -5.48
CA PRO A 10 -11.69 8.20 -5.08
C PRO A 10 -11.12 9.04 -6.23
N TYR A 11 -11.42 8.68 -7.49
CA TYR A 11 -10.94 9.42 -8.67
C TYR A 11 -11.96 10.42 -9.21
N ASP A 12 -13.23 10.27 -8.85
CA ASP A 12 -14.32 11.12 -9.36
C ASP A 12 -15.45 11.19 -8.32
N LYS A 13 -15.71 12.38 -7.81
CA LYS A 13 -16.70 12.61 -6.75
C LYS A 13 -18.14 12.35 -7.20
N ASN A 14 -18.40 12.38 -8.51
CA ASN A 14 -19.74 12.16 -9.06
C ASN A 14 -20.09 10.67 -9.19
N HIS A 15 -19.13 9.77 -9.05
CA HIS A 15 -19.38 8.34 -9.12
C HIS A 15 -19.73 7.75 -7.76
N GLN A 16 -20.89 7.10 -7.69
CA GLN A 16 -21.32 6.23 -6.59
C GLN A 16 -21.38 4.79 -7.11
N ILE A 17 -20.58 3.90 -6.53
CA ILE A 17 -20.37 2.54 -7.03
C ILE A 17 -20.67 1.55 -5.91
N LYS A 18 -21.33 0.43 -6.21
CA LYS A 18 -21.51 -0.65 -5.23
C LYS A 18 -20.14 -1.14 -4.73
N ALA A 19 -20.02 -1.40 -3.43
CA ALA A 19 -18.79 -1.86 -2.82
C ALA A 19 -18.21 -3.11 -3.51
N SER A 20 -19.08 -4.02 -3.98
CA SER A 20 -18.72 -5.21 -4.76
C SER A 20 -18.12 -4.90 -6.13
N ARG A 21 -18.51 -3.79 -6.77
CA ARG A 21 -18.08 -3.39 -8.12
C ARG A 21 -16.89 -2.43 -8.11
N LEU A 22 -16.56 -1.85 -6.95
CA LEU A 22 -15.50 -0.85 -6.81
C LEU A 22 -14.14 -1.31 -7.39
N PRO A 23 -13.62 -2.53 -7.11
CA PRO A 23 -12.31 -2.94 -7.63
C PRO A 23 -12.22 -2.88 -9.16
N TYR A 24 -13.25 -3.38 -9.84
CA TYR A 24 -13.36 -3.37 -11.29
C TYR A 24 -13.47 -1.94 -11.84
N HIS A 25 -14.28 -1.09 -11.18
CA HIS A 25 -14.43 0.31 -11.55
C HIS A 25 -13.10 1.08 -11.47
N LEU A 26 -12.32 0.88 -10.41
CA LEU A 26 -11.07 1.62 -10.16
C LEU A 26 -10.04 1.44 -11.29
N VAL A 27 -9.97 0.26 -11.93
CA VAL A 27 -9.01 -0.01 -13.01
C VAL A 27 -9.23 0.94 -14.19
N LYS A 28 -10.48 1.07 -14.64
CA LYS A 28 -10.84 1.95 -15.77
C LYS A 28 -10.82 3.42 -15.34
N CYS A 29 -11.40 3.74 -14.19
CA CYS A 29 -11.55 5.12 -13.73
C CYS A 29 -10.19 5.79 -13.47
N ARG A 30 -9.19 5.03 -12.98
CA ARG A 30 -7.81 5.51 -12.83
C ARG A 30 -7.20 5.98 -14.15
N LYS A 31 -7.41 5.24 -15.24
CA LYS A 31 -6.88 5.58 -16.57
C LYS A 31 -7.51 6.85 -17.13
N ASN A 32 -8.79 7.10 -16.83
CA ASN A 32 -9.50 8.30 -17.28
C ASN A 32 -9.14 9.54 -16.44
N ASN A 33 -8.81 9.35 -15.16
CA ASN A 33 -8.59 10.43 -14.20
C ASN A 33 -7.12 10.56 -13.79
N GLN A 34 -6.20 10.59 -14.77
CA GLN A 34 -4.75 10.53 -14.53
C GLN A 34 -4.22 11.66 -13.63
N LYS A 35 -4.79 12.87 -13.74
CA LYS A 35 -4.40 14.03 -12.91
C LYS A 35 -4.63 13.76 -11.42
N ILE A 36 -5.76 13.17 -11.06
CA ILE A 36 -6.11 12.82 -9.68
C ILE A 36 -5.36 11.55 -9.27
N ALA A 37 -5.25 10.56 -10.17
CA ALA A 37 -4.51 9.33 -9.92
C ALA A 37 -3.05 9.56 -9.53
N LYS A 38 -2.39 10.62 -10.05
CA LYS A 38 -1.03 11.02 -9.63
C LYS A 38 -0.94 11.49 -8.17
N LYS A 39 -2.06 11.92 -7.57
CA LYS A 39 -2.15 12.43 -6.19
C LYS A 39 -2.64 11.39 -5.19
N ILE A 40 -3.03 10.21 -5.66
CA ILE A 40 -3.59 9.13 -4.84
C ILE A 40 -2.68 7.91 -4.94
N VAL A 41 -2.44 7.26 -3.81
CA VAL A 41 -1.65 6.02 -3.72
C VAL A 41 -2.53 4.87 -3.24
N THR A 42 -2.12 3.65 -3.54
CA THR A 42 -2.80 2.45 -3.07
C THR A 42 -2.16 2.01 -1.76
N CYS A 43 -2.98 1.68 -0.75
CA CYS A 43 -2.47 1.14 0.51
C CYS A 43 -1.72 -0.17 0.26
N PRO A 44 -0.55 -0.39 0.90
CA PRO A 44 0.16 -1.66 0.80
C PRO A 44 -0.59 -2.82 1.46
N TYR A 45 -1.43 -2.55 2.47
CA TYR A 45 -2.12 -3.55 3.28
C TYR A 45 -3.51 -3.93 2.73
N ASN A 46 -4.11 -3.06 1.90
CA ASN A 46 -5.44 -3.28 1.33
C ASN A 46 -5.59 -2.58 -0.02
N ALA A 47 -5.69 -3.36 -1.09
CA ALA A 47 -5.80 -2.85 -2.45
C ALA A 47 -7.08 -2.04 -2.73
N ARG A 48 -8.07 -2.05 -1.83
CA ARG A 48 -9.29 -1.21 -1.93
C ARG A 48 -9.05 0.22 -1.43
N HIS A 49 -8.08 0.41 -0.54
CA HIS A 49 -7.77 1.74 0.00
C HIS A 49 -7.01 2.57 -1.05
N ARG A 50 -7.57 3.76 -1.33
CA ARG A 50 -7.04 4.77 -2.24
C ARG A 50 -6.89 6.05 -1.43
N ILE A 51 -5.64 6.40 -1.12
CA ILE A 51 -5.32 7.41 -0.11
C ILE A 51 -4.63 8.60 -0.78
N PRO A 52 -5.02 9.85 -0.47
CA PRO A 52 -4.26 11.02 -0.89
C PRO A 52 -2.80 10.92 -0.43
N LYS A 53 -1.85 11.28 -1.29
CA LYS A 53 -0.40 11.22 -0.97
C LYS A 53 -0.04 11.95 0.32
N GLN A 54 -0.71 13.07 0.61
CA GLN A 54 -0.49 13.88 1.81
C GLN A 54 -0.89 13.15 3.09
N GLU A 55 -1.90 12.30 3.03
CA GLU A 55 -2.44 11.55 4.18
C GLU A 55 -1.82 10.15 4.31
N PHE A 56 -1.00 9.73 3.33
CA PHE A 56 -0.51 8.36 3.24
C PHE A 56 0.33 7.95 4.45
N SER A 57 1.19 8.84 4.95
CA SER A 57 2.02 8.55 6.13
C SER A 57 1.17 8.20 7.36
N LEU A 58 0.20 9.07 7.67
CA LEU A 58 -0.75 8.86 8.76
C LEU A 58 -1.54 7.56 8.55
N HIS A 59 -2.07 7.36 7.35
CA HIS A 59 -2.79 6.14 7.01
C HIS A 59 -1.97 4.88 7.27
N THR A 60 -0.70 4.82 6.85
CA THR A 60 0.12 3.61 7.06
C THR A 60 0.47 3.33 8.52
N ALA A 61 0.41 4.36 9.37
CA ALA A 61 0.57 4.22 10.82
C ALA A 61 -0.69 3.64 11.47
N THR A 62 -1.88 4.03 11.00
CA THR A 62 -3.17 3.72 11.64
C THR A 62 -4.07 2.76 10.86
N CYS A 63 -3.62 2.22 9.72
CA CYS A 63 -4.46 1.40 8.85
C CYS A 63 -4.93 0.12 9.57
N GLU A 64 -6.24 -0.07 9.61
CA GLU A 64 -6.90 -1.26 10.19
C GLU A 64 -6.52 -2.58 9.51
N SER A 65 -6.13 -2.54 8.24
CA SER A 65 -5.75 -3.74 7.47
C SER A 65 -4.29 -4.15 7.71
N LYS A 66 -3.54 -3.39 8.51
CA LYS A 66 -2.15 -3.69 8.85
C LYS A 66 -2.12 -4.85 9.85
N THR A 67 -1.79 -6.05 9.40
CA THR A 67 -1.72 -7.24 10.26
C THR A 67 -0.37 -7.32 10.98
N SER A 68 -0.32 -8.05 12.10
CA SER A 68 0.90 -8.27 12.89
C SER A 68 1.98 -9.06 12.12
N GLU A 69 1.60 -9.85 11.13
CA GLU A 69 2.50 -10.68 10.31
C GLU A 69 3.42 -9.80 9.43
N GLU A 70 2.92 -8.68 8.91
CA GLU A 70 3.74 -7.72 8.15
C GLU A 70 4.74 -6.97 9.04
N ILE A 71 4.41 -6.78 10.33
CA ILE A 71 5.32 -6.22 11.34
C ILE A 71 6.47 -7.19 11.60
N TYR A 72 6.20 -8.50 11.62
CA TYR A 72 7.22 -9.54 11.80
C TYR A 72 8.17 -9.61 10.59
N SER A 73 7.62 -9.63 9.37
CA SER A 73 8.42 -9.70 8.13
C SER A 73 9.44 -8.55 8.00
N LYS A 74 9.05 -7.31 8.34
CA LYS A 74 9.99 -6.17 8.34
C LYS A 74 11.08 -6.27 9.42
N ARG A 75 10.77 -6.82 10.60
CA ARG A 75 11.78 -7.10 11.64
C ARG A 75 12.77 -8.19 11.19
N SER A 76 12.29 -9.23 10.52
CA SER A 76 13.13 -10.29 9.95
C SER A 76 14.03 -9.78 8.82
N GLN A 77 13.52 -8.85 7.99
CA GLN A 77 14.32 -8.22 6.94
C GLN A 77 15.46 -7.37 7.50
N VAL A 78 15.25 -6.63 8.61
CA VAL A 78 16.33 -5.90 9.30
C VAL A 78 17.40 -6.85 9.86
N ARG A 79 17.00 -8.02 10.39
CA ARG A 79 17.95 -9.05 10.86
C ARG A 79 18.72 -9.67 9.70
N TYR A 80 18.07 -9.92 8.56
CA TYR A 80 18.73 -10.43 7.36
C TYR A 80 19.69 -9.39 6.75
N THR A 81 19.32 -8.11 6.73
CA THR A 81 20.22 -7.07 6.21
C THR A 81 21.42 -6.83 7.12
N CYS A 82 21.28 -6.86 8.45
CA CYS A 82 22.44 -6.74 9.34
C CYS A 82 23.37 -7.96 9.24
N ALA A 83 22.81 -9.18 9.17
CA ALA A 83 23.59 -10.40 8.97
C ALA A 83 24.33 -10.40 7.63
N LYS A 84 23.70 -9.88 6.57
CA LYS A 84 24.33 -9.69 5.26
C LYS A 84 25.49 -8.71 5.34
N TYR A 85 25.33 -7.54 5.97
CA TYR A 85 26.43 -6.58 6.17
C TYR A 85 27.60 -7.19 6.96
N ILE A 86 27.34 -7.90 8.06
CA ILE A 86 28.37 -8.58 8.85
C ILE A 86 29.13 -9.63 8.01
N TYR A 87 28.42 -10.37 7.15
CA TYR A 87 29.04 -11.34 6.23
C TYR A 87 29.93 -10.67 5.17
N TYR A 88 29.48 -9.56 4.57
CA TYR A 88 30.29 -8.82 3.59
C TYR A 88 31.51 -8.13 4.21
N ASP A 89 31.42 -7.66 5.46
CA ASP A 89 32.56 -7.08 6.18
C ASP A 89 33.55 -8.16 6.65
N ALA A 90 33.06 -9.34 7.04
CA ALA A 90 33.93 -10.48 7.38
C ALA A 90 34.71 -10.99 6.15
N ILE A 91 34.12 -10.98 4.95
CA ILE A 91 34.79 -11.46 3.73
C ILE A 91 35.89 -10.50 3.25
N LYS A 92 35.79 -9.19 3.54
CA LYS A 92 36.85 -8.23 3.19
C LYS A 92 38.09 -8.30 4.09
N LEU A 93 38.05 -9.05 5.19
CA LEU A 93 39.19 -9.22 6.09
C LEU A 93 39.99 -10.52 5.83
N VAL A 94 39.52 -11.40 4.93
CA VAL A 94 40.14 -12.72 4.67
C VAL A 94 40.56 -12.89 3.19
N ILE A 95 40.47 -11.83 2.39
CA ILE A 95 41.03 -11.80 1.04
C ILE A 95 42.02 -10.63 1.00
N TRP A 96 43.24 -10.92 1.44
CA TRP A 96 44.46 -10.16 1.12
C TRP A 96 45.11 -10.80 -0.11
#